data_AF-A0AAD1RIT0-F1
#
_entry.id   AF-A0AAD1RIT0-F1
#
_cell.length_a   1.000
_cell.length_b   1.000
_cell.length_c   1.000
_cell.angle_alpha   90.00
_cell.angle_beta   90.00
_cell.angle_gamma   90.00
#
_symmetry.space_group_name_H-M   'P 1'
#
loop_
_entity.id
_entity.type
_entity.pdbx_description
1 polymer ?
#
loop_
_entity_poly.entity_id
_entity_poly.type
_entity_poly.pdbx_seq_one_letter_code
_entity_poly.pdbx_strand_id
1 'polypeptide(L)'
;MTGYLSKNEKAAAGGSDLSGTVNIKPQILTKMKRMSEQHKKQNNNNSYLDRMPPEILCHLLSYLELEDLVAIGKTCKFFNQTVQNTNTLWKKHCLAIAHVCQMDIKNDRRDGYPWKVTLQRNYLKSKVKKDWLDGEYSNIRSSTDLPKRSMHQMHAEDWGEILKVELER
;
A
#
# COMPACT_ATOMS: atom_id res chain seq x y z
N MET A 1 21.01 -21.24 -35.27
CA MET A 1 20.36 -21.90 -34.12
C MET A 1 18.95 -22.31 -34.57
N THR A 2 18.82 -23.44 -35.26
CA THR A 2 18.35 -24.75 -34.72
C THR A 2 16.96 -24.63 -34.08
N GLY A 3 15.87 -25.25 -34.53
CA GLY A 3 15.70 -26.42 -35.39
C GLY A 3 14.72 -27.38 -34.70
N TYR A 4 13.62 -27.70 -35.38
CA TYR A 4 12.51 -28.58 -34.97
C TYR A 4 12.91 -30.07 -34.82
N LEU A 5 12.10 -30.80 -34.02
CA LEU A 5 11.73 -32.24 -34.11
C LEU A 5 12.84 -33.31 -34.05
N SER A 6 12.74 -34.25 -33.10
CA SER A 6 12.31 -35.62 -33.44
C SER A 6 12.03 -36.48 -32.19
N LYS A 7 11.02 -37.33 -32.33
CA LYS A 7 10.71 -38.51 -31.51
C LYS A 7 11.66 -39.65 -31.90
N ASN A 8 11.90 -40.59 -30.97
CA ASN A 8 11.85 -42.06 -31.13
C ASN A 8 12.42 -42.74 -29.87
N GLU A 9 11.60 -43.51 -29.14
CA GLU A 9 11.50 -45.00 -29.13
C GLU A 9 12.34 -45.62 -27.99
N LYS A 10 11.67 -46.21 -26.99
CA LYS A 10 11.59 -47.67 -26.70
C LYS A 10 12.96 -48.33 -26.47
N ALA A 11 13.22 -49.14 -25.46
CA ALA A 11 12.46 -49.72 -24.35
C ALA A 11 13.49 -50.37 -23.40
N ALA A 12 13.20 -50.49 -22.10
CA ALA A 12 13.58 -51.66 -21.28
C ALA A 12 13.01 -51.56 -19.86
N ALA A 13 12.16 -52.54 -19.56
CA ALA A 13 11.86 -53.21 -18.29
C ALA A 13 12.39 -52.62 -16.97
N GLY A 14 11.47 -52.46 -16.01
CA GLY A 14 11.78 -52.32 -14.59
C GLY A 14 10.49 -52.22 -13.78
N GLY A 15 9.89 -53.37 -13.45
CA GLY A 15 8.70 -53.43 -12.60
C GLY A 15 9.00 -53.02 -11.16
N SER A 16 8.03 -52.38 -10.52
CA SER A 16 7.68 -52.62 -9.12
C SER A 16 6.36 -51.92 -8.82
N ASP A 17 5.35 -52.75 -8.59
CA ASP A 17 4.12 -52.43 -7.90
C ASP A 17 4.40 -51.70 -6.59
N LEU A 18 3.78 -50.54 -6.39
CA LEU A 18 3.17 -50.16 -5.12
C LEU A 18 1.96 -49.26 -5.41
N SER A 19 0.87 -49.88 -5.84
CA SER A 19 -0.50 -49.39 -5.63
C SER A 19 -0.77 -49.32 -4.12
N GLY A 20 -0.28 -48.27 -3.47
CA GLY A 20 -0.62 -47.93 -2.10
C GLY A 20 -1.81 -46.99 -2.07
N THR A 21 -3.03 -47.50 -2.27
CA THR A 21 -4.22 -46.73 -1.92
C THR A 21 -4.29 -46.66 -0.39
N VAL A 22 -3.98 -45.49 0.17
CA VAL A 22 -4.12 -45.25 1.60
C VAL A 22 -5.61 -45.39 1.95
N ASN A 23 -5.98 -46.53 2.54
CA ASN A 23 -7.34 -46.78 3.03
C ASN A 23 -7.58 -45.94 4.29
N ILE A 24 -7.87 -44.65 4.09
CA ILE A 24 -8.25 -43.74 5.16
C ILE A 24 -9.62 -44.20 5.66
N LYS A 25 -9.67 -44.74 6.88
CA LYS A 25 -10.92 -45.17 7.54
C LYS A 25 -11.99 -44.07 7.38
N PRO A 26 -13.23 -44.38 7.00
CA PRO A 26 -14.26 -43.38 6.66
C PRO A 26 -14.55 -42.39 7.80
N GLN A 27 -14.28 -42.78 9.06
CA GLN A 27 -14.37 -41.92 10.23
C GLN A 27 -13.30 -40.81 10.29
N ILE A 28 -12.10 -41.06 9.76
CA ILE A 28 -11.01 -40.07 9.68
C ILE A 28 -11.33 -39.06 8.57
N LEU A 29 -11.84 -39.53 7.43
CA LEU A 29 -12.27 -38.65 6.33
C LEU A 29 -13.43 -37.74 6.76
N THR A 30 -14.41 -38.26 7.50
CA THR A 30 -15.51 -37.46 8.04
C THR A 30 -15.05 -36.52 9.15
N LYS A 31 -14.09 -36.92 9.99
CA LYS A 31 -13.49 -36.03 11.01
C LYS A 31 -12.68 -34.90 10.37
N MET A 32 -11.89 -35.19 9.34
CA MET A 32 -11.17 -34.18 8.55
C MET A 32 -12.13 -33.25 7.82
N LYS A 33 -13.22 -33.77 7.26
CA LYS A 33 -14.26 -32.96 6.60
C LYS A 33 -14.97 -32.05 7.62
N ARG A 34 -15.38 -32.57 8.79
CA ARG A 34 -15.96 -31.77 9.88
C ARG A 34 -14.99 -30.73 10.42
N MET A 35 -13.70 -31.05 10.58
CA MET A 35 -12.68 -30.09 10.98
C MET A 35 -12.48 -29.01 9.91
N SER A 36 -12.50 -29.36 8.63
CA SER A 36 -12.42 -28.40 7.52
C SER A 36 -13.67 -27.50 7.43
N GLU A 37 -14.85 -28.06 7.71
CA GLU A 37 -16.13 -27.33 7.75
C GLU A 37 -16.24 -26.44 8.99
N GLN A 38 -15.68 -26.87 10.14
CA GLN A 38 -15.56 -26.07 11.37
C GLN A 38 -14.57 -24.91 11.19
N HIS A 39 -13.41 -25.14 10.56
CA HIS A 39 -12.49 -24.06 10.18
C HIS A 39 -13.09 -23.11 9.13
N LYS A 40 -13.93 -23.61 8.22
CA LYS A 40 -14.71 -22.76 7.30
C LYS A 40 -15.78 -21.93 8.02
N LYS A 41 -16.40 -22.48 9.08
CA LYS A 41 -17.41 -21.78 9.90
C LYS A 41 -16.79 -20.71 10.81
N GLN A 42 -15.58 -20.91 11.33
CA GLN A 42 -14.88 -19.91 12.15
C GLN A 42 -14.28 -18.74 11.35
N ASN A 43 -14.13 -18.86 10.03
CA ASN A 43 -13.79 -17.75 9.15
C ASN A 43 -14.99 -16.90 8.72
N ASN A 44 -16.19 -17.19 9.22
CA ASN A 44 -17.37 -16.37 9.01
C ASN A 44 -17.54 -15.34 10.14
N ASN A 45 -16.44 -14.72 10.56
CA ASN A 45 -16.51 -13.43 11.23
C ASN A 45 -16.86 -12.42 10.15
N ASN A 46 -18.14 -12.41 9.78
CA ASN A 46 -18.78 -11.42 8.93
C ASN A 46 -18.52 -10.07 9.60
N SER A 47 -17.39 -9.43 9.29
CA SER A 47 -16.88 -8.35 10.11
C SER A 47 -17.91 -7.23 10.03
N TYR A 48 -18.17 -6.53 11.13
CA TYR A 48 -19.07 -5.37 11.09
C TYR A 48 -18.66 -4.38 9.98
N LEU A 49 -17.38 -4.39 9.61
CA LEU A 49 -16.80 -3.62 8.52
C LEU A 49 -17.30 -4.08 7.14
N ASP A 50 -17.42 -5.38 6.90
CA ASP A 50 -17.93 -5.91 5.61
C ASP A 50 -19.41 -5.60 5.39
N ARG A 51 -20.16 -5.38 6.48
CA ARG A 51 -21.58 -5.00 6.45
C ARG A 51 -21.81 -3.48 6.52
N MET A 52 -20.75 -2.71 6.70
CA MET A 52 -20.84 -1.26 6.80
C MET A 52 -21.08 -0.64 5.42
N PRO A 53 -21.93 0.40 5.31
CA PRO A 53 -22.02 1.16 4.07
C PRO A 53 -20.63 1.70 3.67
N PRO A 54 -20.21 1.56 2.40
CA PRO A 54 -18.91 2.01 1.93
C PRO A 54 -18.63 3.47 2.27
N GLU A 55 -19.64 4.33 2.27
CA GLU A 55 -19.54 5.76 2.56
C GLU A 55 -19.08 6.00 4.01
N ILE A 56 -19.62 5.24 4.97
CA ILE A 56 -19.27 5.36 6.39
C ILE A 56 -17.84 4.85 6.61
N LEU A 57 -17.50 3.73 5.99
CA LEU A 57 -16.14 3.20 6.05
C LEU A 57 -15.13 4.20 5.46
N CYS A 58 -15.44 4.79 4.30
CA CYS A 58 -14.61 5.82 3.69
C CYS A 58 -14.48 7.05 4.59
N HIS A 59 -15.56 7.45 5.26
CA HIS A 59 -15.54 8.56 6.20
C HIS A 59 -14.62 8.29 7.40
N LEU A 60 -14.72 7.10 8.00
CA LEU A 60 -13.83 6.67 9.09
C LEU A 60 -12.36 6.65 8.65
N LEU A 61 -12.07 6.02 7.50
CA LEU A 61 -10.72 5.97 6.95
C LEU A 61 -10.16 7.36 6.62
N SER A 62 -11.02 8.35 6.36
CA SER A 62 -10.60 9.72 6.05
C SER A 62 -10.06 10.51 7.24
N TYR A 63 -10.18 9.99 8.46
CA TYR A 63 -9.59 10.58 9.66
C TYR A 63 -8.17 10.09 9.95
N LEU A 64 -7.75 9.01 9.30
CA LEU A 64 -6.42 8.43 9.51
C LEU A 64 -5.36 9.26 8.82
N GLU A 65 -4.15 9.28 9.37
CA GLU A 65 -3.01 9.80 8.64
C GLU A 65 -2.67 8.89 7.46
N LEU A 66 -1.92 9.43 6.48
CA LEU A 66 -1.58 8.68 5.27
C LEU A 66 -0.82 7.38 5.58
N GLU A 67 0.05 7.42 6.59
CA GLU A 67 0.87 6.29 7.02
C GLU A 67 -0.01 5.17 7.59
N ASP A 68 -0.94 5.51 8.47
CA ASP A 68 -1.93 4.58 9.03
C ASP A 68 -2.86 4.04 7.96
N LEU A 69 -3.28 4.89 7.01
CA LEU A 69 -4.14 4.48 5.92
C LEU A 69 -3.47 3.42 5.04
N VAL A 70 -2.17 3.61 4.74
CA VAL A 70 -1.37 2.64 4.00
C VAL A 70 -1.15 1.37 4.83
N ALA A 71 -0.96 1.49 6.14
CA ALA A 71 -0.83 0.34 7.03
C ALA A 71 -2.11 -0.51 7.04
N ILE A 72 -3.28 0.11 7.19
CA ILE A 72 -4.58 -0.57 7.12
C ILE A 72 -4.79 -1.26 5.78
N GLY A 73 -4.44 -0.59 4.67
CA GLY A 73 -4.51 -1.16 3.33
C GLY A 73 -3.65 -2.42 3.12
N LYS A 74 -2.69 -2.69 4.02
CA LYS A 74 -1.85 -3.91 4.00
C LYS A 74 -2.38 -5.03 4.90
N THR A 75 -3.40 -4.78 5.73
CA THR A 75 -3.86 -5.76 6.73
C THR A 75 -4.70 -6.89 6.12
N CYS A 76 -5.66 -6.57 5.26
CA CYS A 76 -6.52 -7.57 4.61
C CYS A 76 -6.98 -7.12 3.22
N LYS A 77 -7.52 -8.07 2.43
CA LYS A 77 -8.01 -7.82 1.06
C LYS A 77 -9.14 -6.79 1.01
N PHE A 78 -10.05 -6.82 1.98
CA PHE A 78 -11.15 -5.88 2.07
C PHE A 78 -10.65 -4.45 2.21
N PHE A 79 -9.82 -4.17 3.22
CA PHE A 79 -9.22 -2.84 3.39
C PHE A 79 -8.32 -2.44 2.23
N ASN A 80 -7.57 -3.39 1.66
CA ASN A 80 -6.79 -3.11 0.46
C ASN A 80 -7.70 -2.61 -0.66
N GLN A 81 -8.76 -3.34 -1.00
CA GLN A 81 -9.69 -2.94 -2.06
C GLN A 81 -10.37 -1.60 -1.76
N THR A 82 -10.84 -1.39 -0.53
CA THR A 82 -11.45 -0.12 -0.12
C THR A 82 -10.49 1.06 -0.27
N VAL A 83 -9.27 0.93 0.26
CA VAL A 83 -8.24 1.99 0.19
C VAL A 83 -7.80 2.23 -1.26
N GLN A 84 -7.60 1.19 -2.07
CA GLN A 84 -7.16 1.34 -3.45
C GLN A 84 -8.24 1.97 -4.35
N ASN A 85 -9.51 1.60 -4.16
CA ASN A 85 -10.58 1.99 -5.09
C ASN A 85 -11.28 3.31 -4.73
N THR A 86 -11.04 3.84 -3.52
CA THR A 86 -11.71 5.07 -3.06
C THR A 86 -10.94 6.32 -3.48
N ASN A 87 -11.28 6.87 -4.65
CA ASN A 87 -10.61 8.06 -5.18
C ASN A 87 -10.81 9.33 -4.31
N THR A 88 -11.97 9.46 -3.65
CA THR A 88 -12.31 10.61 -2.79
C THR A 88 -11.41 10.70 -1.56
N LEU A 89 -11.01 9.55 -1.01
CA LEU A 89 -10.10 9.44 0.12
C LEU A 89 -8.73 10.00 -0.24
N TRP A 90 -8.14 9.54 -1.36
CA TRP A 90 -6.87 10.06 -1.87
C TRP A 90 -6.95 11.56 -2.19
N LYS A 91 -8.06 12.01 -2.78
CA LYS A 91 -8.29 13.44 -3.03
C LYS A 91 -8.23 14.26 -1.74
N LYS A 92 -8.88 13.82 -0.66
CA LYS A 92 -8.86 14.52 0.63
C LYS A 92 -7.44 14.68 1.15
N HIS A 93 -6.64 13.61 1.13
CA HIS A 93 -5.24 13.67 1.57
C HIS A 93 -4.36 14.54 0.67
N CYS A 94 -4.57 14.52 -0.65
CA CYS A 94 -3.91 15.47 -1.56
C CYS A 94 -4.23 16.92 -1.18
N LEU A 95 -5.50 17.24 -0.94
CA LEU A 95 -5.90 18.60 -0.58
C LEU A 95 -5.33 19.04 0.77
N ALA A 96 -5.17 18.12 1.73
CA ALA A 96 -4.55 18.41 3.01
C ALA A 96 -3.09 18.90 2.87
N ILE A 97 -2.32 18.34 1.93
CA ILE A 97 -0.93 18.75 1.66
C ILE A 97 -0.82 19.90 0.63
N ALA A 98 -1.94 20.31 0.02
CA ALA A 98 -1.93 21.30 -1.05
C ALA A 98 -1.54 22.71 -0.60
N HIS A 99 -1.61 23.02 0.70
CA HIS A 99 -1.09 24.28 1.24
C HIS A 99 0.44 24.39 1.08
N VAL A 100 1.16 23.27 1.01
CA VAL A 100 2.63 23.24 0.87
C VAL A 100 3.06 23.03 -0.58
N CYS A 101 2.40 22.11 -1.30
CA CYS A 101 2.80 21.69 -2.66
C CYS A 101 1.70 21.95 -3.70
N GLN A 102 1.06 23.13 -3.65
CA GLN A 102 -0.09 23.43 -4.52
C GLN A 102 0.23 23.30 -6.01
N MET A 103 1.40 23.80 -6.42
CA MET A 103 1.82 23.82 -7.82
C MET A 103 2.11 22.41 -8.35
N ASP A 104 2.79 21.57 -7.57
CA ASP A 104 3.08 20.20 -7.97
C ASP A 104 1.79 19.39 -8.14
N ILE A 105 0.85 19.54 -7.20
CA ILE A 105 -0.45 18.88 -7.30
C ILE A 105 -1.19 19.36 -8.54
N LYS A 106 -1.26 20.68 -8.79
CA LYS A 106 -1.91 21.23 -9.99
C LYS A 106 -1.28 20.69 -11.28
N ASN A 107 0.05 20.61 -11.35
CA ASN A 107 0.77 20.06 -12.49
C ASN A 107 0.43 18.57 -12.70
N ASP A 108 0.54 17.74 -11.65
CA ASP A 108 0.19 16.33 -11.73
C ASP A 108 -1.29 16.11 -12.13
N ARG A 109 -2.19 16.99 -11.66
CA ARG A 109 -3.61 16.95 -12.07
C ARG A 109 -3.79 17.31 -13.53
N ARG A 110 -3.06 18.31 -14.05
CA ARG A 110 -3.07 18.72 -15.46
C ARG A 110 -2.53 17.60 -16.35
N ASP A 111 -1.52 16.89 -15.88
CA ASP A 111 -0.89 15.77 -16.60
C ASP A 111 -1.74 14.48 -16.54
N GLY A 112 -2.91 14.53 -15.90
CA GLY A 112 -3.89 13.43 -15.89
C GLY A 112 -3.63 12.35 -14.85
N TYR A 113 -2.72 12.56 -13.89
CA TYR A 113 -2.44 11.55 -12.87
C TYR A 113 -3.65 11.32 -11.94
N PRO A 114 -3.93 10.07 -11.52
CA PRO A 114 -4.90 9.78 -10.47
C PRO A 114 -4.50 10.39 -9.11
N TRP A 115 -5.48 10.72 -8.26
CA TRP A 115 -5.22 11.37 -6.96
C TRP A 115 -4.24 10.59 -6.09
N LYS A 116 -4.33 9.27 -6.08
CA LYS A 116 -3.39 8.41 -5.35
C LYS A 116 -1.95 8.61 -5.83
N VAL A 117 -1.74 8.62 -7.15
CA VAL A 117 -0.41 8.78 -7.75
C VAL A 117 0.13 10.19 -7.48
N THR A 118 -0.71 11.22 -7.63
CA THR A 118 -0.38 12.59 -7.25
C THR A 118 0.05 12.68 -5.79
N LEU A 119 -0.67 12.05 -4.86
CA LEU A 119 -0.30 12.06 -3.45
C LEU A 119 1.06 11.39 -3.22
N GLN A 120 1.26 10.21 -3.79
CA GLN A 120 2.49 9.44 -3.63
C GLN A 120 3.72 10.20 -4.13
N ARG A 121 3.61 10.91 -5.26
CA ARG A 121 4.69 11.72 -5.84
C ARG A 121 5.05 12.92 -4.95
N ASN A 122 4.05 13.53 -4.32
CA ASN A 122 4.24 14.80 -3.60
C ASN A 122 4.33 14.66 -2.08
N TYR A 123 4.04 13.48 -1.51
CA TYR A 123 3.97 13.31 -0.05
C TYR A 123 5.31 13.61 0.63
N LEU A 124 6.40 13.00 0.17
CA LEU A 124 7.71 13.19 0.78
C LEU A 124 8.17 14.65 0.64
N LYS A 125 8.00 15.23 -0.55
CA LYS A 125 8.26 16.65 -0.82
C LYS A 125 7.51 17.55 0.15
N SER A 126 6.20 17.34 0.30
CA SER A 126 5.34 18.17 1.14
C SER A 126 5.74 18.13 2.61
N LYS A 127 6.15 16.97 3.13
CA LYS A 127 6.59 16.85 4.51
C LYS A 127 7.96 17.50 4.72
N VAL A 128 8.94 17.27 3.83
CA VAL A 128 10.25 17.93 3.93
C VAL A 128 10.08 19.44 3.88
N LYS A 129 9.31 19.96 2.92
CA LYS A 129 9.04 21.40 2.81
C LYS A 129 8.34 21.93 4.06
N LYS A 130 7.37 21.20 4.62
CA LYS A 130 6.72 21.58 5.87
C LYS A 130 7.71 21.64 7.03
N ASP A 131 8.55 20.63 7.20
CA ASP A 131 9.57 20.58 8.26
C ASP A 131 10.53 21.80 8.15
N TRP A 132 10.90 22.21 6.93
CA TRP A 132 11.63 23.47 6.69
C TRP A 132 10.85 24.71 7.13
N LEU A 133 9.58 24.83 6.71
CA LEU A 133 8.75 25.98 7.04
C LEU A 133 8.42 26.08 8.54
N ASP A 134 8.31 24.94 9.22
CA ASP A 134 8.09 24.84 10.67
C ASP A 134 9.38 25.15 11.44
N GLY A 135 10.54 25.11 10.79
CA GLY A 135 11.86 25.49 11.33
C GLY A 135 12.61 24.34 11.99
N GLU A 136 12.25 23.09 11.67
CA GLU A 136 12.95 21.88 12.14
C GLU A 136 14.40 21.82 11.64
N TYR A 137 14.71 22.57 10.59
CA TYR A 137 16.05 22.73 10.04
C TYR A 137 16.72 24.07 10.40
N SER A 138 16.10 24.89 11.24
CA SER A 138 16.69 26.16 11.69
C SER A 138 17.74 25.88 12.78
N ASN A 139 18.78 26.72 12.85
CA ASN A 139 19.80 26.69 13.92
C ASN A 139 20.54 25.35 14.13
N ILE A 140 20.74 24.56 13.07
CA ILE A 140 21.53 23.32 13.10
C ILE A 140 22.98 23.63 13.48
N ARG A 141 23.47 23.07 14.59
CA ARG A 141 24.85 23.30 15.08
C ARG A 141 25.81 22.17 14.72
N SER A 142 25.26 20.99 14.42
CA SER A 142 26.03 19.80 14.09
C SER A 142 25.24 18.85 13.19
N SER A 143 25.93 17.89 12.57
CA SER A 143 25.29 16.88 11.71
C SER A 143 24.34 15.94 12.45
N THR A 144 24.48 15.80 13.77
CA THR A 144 23.57 14.98 14.59
C THR A 144 22.24 15.68 14.88
N ASP A 145 22.18 17.00 14.71
CA ASP A 145 20.96 17.80 14.93
C ASP A 145 20.04 17.78 13.71
N LEU A 146 20.51 17.24 12.58
CA LEU A 146 19.70 17.12 11.37
C LEU A 146 18.53 16.14 11.59
N PRO A 147 17.31 16.51 11.17
CA PRO A 147 16.21 15.56 11.11
C PRO A 147 16.63 14.31 10.33
N LYS A 148 16.31 13.13 10.87
CA LYS A 148 16.66 11.82 10.28
C LYS A 148 15.95 11.52 8.95
N ARG A 149 15.08 12.43 8.51
CA ARG A 149 14.27 12.30 7.31
C ARG A 149 15.15 12.49 6.07
N SER A 150 14.94 11.65 5.07
CA SER A 150 15.59 11.81 3.76
C SER A 150 15.17 13.12 3.10
N MET A 151 16.16 13.90 2.65
CA MET A 151 15.94 15.11 1.87
C MET A 151 15.24 14.80 0.55
N HIS A 152 14.48 15.76 0.04
CA HIS A 152 13.79 15.65 -1.24
C HIS A 152 14.15 16.83 -2.14
N GLN A 153 14.28 16.57 -3.44
CA GLN A 153 14.56 17.64 -4.40
C GLN A 153 13.32 18.55 -4.53
N MET A 154 13.55 19.86 -4.48
CA MET A 154 12.50 20.88 -4.59
C MET A 154 12.83 21.88 -5.70
N HIS A 155 11.80 22.58 -6.19
CA HIS A 155 11.99 23.58 -7.24
C HIS A 155 12.54 24.88 -6.66
N ALA A 156 13.08 25.75 -7.51
CA ALA A 156 13.67 27.01 -7.09
C ALA A 156 12.66 27.89 -6.32
N GLU A 157 11.40 27.85 -6.75
CA GLU A 157 10.29 28.58 -6.13
C GLU A 157 10.03 28.11 -4.68
N ASP A 158 10.09 26.79 -4.44
CA ASP A 158 9.92 26.22 -3.09
C ASP A 158 11.05 26.67 -2.15
N TRP A 159 12.29 26.69 -2.66
CA TRP A 159 13.45 27.18 -1.89
C TRP A 159 13.37 28.67 -1.61
N GLY A 160 12.86 29.46 -2.56
CA GLY A 160 12.63 30.89 -2.36
C GLY A 160 11.62 31.19 -1.26
N GLU A 161 10.54 30.40 -1.18
CA GLU A 161 9.56 30.49 -0.09
C GLU A 161 10.17 30.12 1.27
N ILE A 162 10.89 29.00 1.35
CA ILE A 162 11.58 28.57 2.58
C ILE A 162 12.57 29.65 3.05
N LEU A 163 13.41 30.16 2.15
CA LEU A 163 14.41 31.18 2.47
C LEU A 163 13.75 32.45 3.01
N LYS A 164 12.62 32.86 2.42
CA LYS A 164 11.89 34.03 2.90
C LYS A 164 11.40 33.85 4.34
N VAL A 165 10.81 32.69 4.65
CA VAL A 165 10.35 32.37 6.01
C VAL A 165 11.51 32.34 7.00
N GLU A 166 12.66 31.79 6.61
CA GLU A 166 13.85 31.72 7.48
C GLU A 166 14.46 33.11 7.76
N LEU A 167 14.43 34.02 6.79
CA LEU A 167 14.93 35.40 6.97
C LEU A 167 14.06 36.25 7.90
N GLU A 168 12.77 35.93 8.01
CA GLU A 168 11.80 36.64 8.85
C GLU A 168 11.75 36.08 10.30
N ARG A 169 12.52 35.03 10.58
CA ARG A 169 12.49 34.26 11.84
C ARG A 169 13.46 34.80 12.89
#